data_AF-B7QJ71-F1
#
_entry.id   AF-B7QJ71-F1
#
_cell.length_a   1.000
_cell.length_b   1.000
_cell.length_c   1.000
_cell.angle_alpha   90.00
_cell.angle_beta   90.00
_cell.angle_gamma   90.00
#
_symmetry.space_group_name_H-M   'P 1'
#
loop_
_entity.id
_entity.type
_entity.pdbx_description
1 polymer ?
#
loop_
_entity_poly.entity_id
_entity_poly.type
_entity_poly.pdbx_seq_one_letter_code
_entity_poly.pdbx_strand_id
1 'polypeptide(L)'
;QQSATKWSSALALKQVPDEWFQQRRGRITASVVGKVRSCCTGAEGIVSELMGYTKTPNVCSVRWGKDNEVKARNRFIADEAPKHRGFEVKMCGLLVDSEKPYLGASPDGIVSCGCCDDAVLEIKCPATCANLKIDQAKS
;
A
#
# COMPACT_ATOMS: atom_id res chain seq x y z
N GLN A 1 0.37 5.59 22.32
CA GLN A 1 -1.00 5.11 22.07
C GLN A 1 -1.00 4.41 20.71
N GLN A 2 -0.86 3.08 20.70
CA GLN A 2 -1.05 2.28 19.49
C GLN A 2 -2.42 1.62 19.62
N SER A 3 -3.40 2.13 18.87
CA SER A 3 -4.68 1.47 18.72
C SER A 3 -4.53 0.47 17.58
N ALA A 4 -4.35 -0.80 17.92
CA ALA A 4 -4.52 -1.90 16.98
C ALA A 4 -6.01 -2.01 16.65
N THR A 5 -6.47 -1.22 15.67
CA THR A 5 -7.83 -1.32 15.16
C THR A 5 -7.91 -2.62 14.38
N LYS A 6 -8.58 -3.61 14.96
CA LYS A 6 -9.03 -4.84 14.29
C LYS A 6 -9.59 -4.47 12.90
N TRP A 7 -9.12 -5.13 11.83
CA TRP A 7 -9.53 -4.92 10.43
C TRP A 7 -11.04 -5.04 10.15
N SER A 8 -11.83 -5.43 11.16
CA SER A 8 -13.28 -5.65 11.07
C SER A 8 -14.09 -4.42 10.66
N SER A 9 -13.55 -3.20 10.76
CA SER A 9 -14.24 -1.96 10.37
C SER A 9 -13.84 -1.43 8.98
N ALA A 10 -13.00 -2.12 8.21
CA ALA A 10 -12.67 -1.68 6.85
C ALA A 10 -13.53 -2.39 5.79
N LEU A 11 -14.13 -1.63 4.87
CA LEU A 11 -14.76 -2.21 3.68
C LEU A 11 -13.70 -2.47 2.61
N ALA A 12 -13.55 -3.73 2.21
CA ALA A 12 -12.66 -4.13 1.12
C ALA A 12 -13.39 -4.02 -0.23
N LEU A 13 -13.00 -3.03 -1.04
CA LEU A 13 -13.42 -2.92 -2.43
C LEU A 13 -12.49 -3.74 -3.31
N LYS A 14 -13.05 -4.50 -4.24
CA LYS A 14 -12.27 -5.26 -5.22
C LYS A 14 -11.54 -4.29 -6.14
N GLN A 15 -10.31 -4.65 -6.49
CA GLN A 15 -9.54 -3.93 -7.51
C GLN A 15 -10.12 -4.24 -8.89
N VAL A 16 -10.98 -3.34 -9.38
CA VAL A 16 -11.48 -3.36 -10.75
C VAL A 16 -10.73 -2.25 -11.51
N PRO A 17 -9.98 -2.55 -12.59
CA PRO A 17 -9.11 -1.57 -13.25
C PRO A 17 -9.80 -0.28 -13.64
N ASP A 18 -11.03 -0.37 -14.15
CA ASP A 18 -11.80 0.78 -14.65
C ASP A 18 -12.43 1.62 -13.52
N GLU A 19 -12.65 1.02 -12.36
CA GLU A 19 -13.25 1.69 -11.19
C GLU A 19 -12.21 2.12 -10.16
N TRP A 20 -10.97 1.61 -10.25
CA TRP A 20 -9.92 1.86 -9.25
C TRP A 20 -9.68 3.35 -8.99
N PHE A 21 -9.59 4.12 -10.07
CA PHE A 21 -9.41 5.57 -9.97
C PHE A 21 -10.65 6.27 -9.43
N GLN A 22 -11.85 5.77 -9.77
CA GLN A 22 -13.12 6.33 -9.30
C GLN A 22 -13.30 6.08 -7.80
N GLN A 23 -13.01 4.87 -7.32
CA GLN A 23 -13.12 4.49 -5.92
C GLN A 23 -12.18 5.30 -5.02
N ARG A 24 -11.02 5.73 -5.54
CA ARG A 24 -10.01 6.53 -4.82
C ARG A 24 -10.25 8.05 -4.92
N ARG A 25 -11.00 8.51 -5.92
CA ARG A 25 -11.29 9.94 -6.12
C ARG A 25 -11.97 10.53 -4.89
N GLY A 26 -11.45 11.66 -4.41
CA GLY A 26 -11.96 12.37 -3.23
C GLY A 26 -11.60 11.73 -1.89
N ARG A 27 -10.81 10.64 -1.86
CA ARG A 27 -10.36 10.00 -0.61
C ARG A 27 -8.90 10.29 -0.34
N ILE A 28 -8.60 10.59 0.92
CA ILE A 28 -7.23 10.70 1.44
C ILE A 28 -6.68 9.29 1.59
N THR A 29 -5.88 8.86 0.61
CA THR A 29 -5.22 7.55 0.67
C THR A 29 -3.92 7.57 1.47
N ALA A 30 -3.47 6.41 1.95
CA ALA A 30 -2.20 6.27 2.69
C ALA A 30 -0.99 6.93 1.98
N SER A 31 -0.93 6.90 0.65
CA SER A 31 0.13 7.55 -0.13
C SER A 31 0.10 9.10 -0.12
N VAL A 32 -1.03 9.70 0.27
CA VAL A 32 -1.28 11.16 0.22
C VAL A 32 -1.43 11.75 1.63
N VAL A 33 -1.79 10.96 2.65
CA VAL A 33 -2.05 11.44 4.02
C VAL A 33 -0.88 12.23 4.62
N GLY A 34 0.37 11.84 4.30
CA GLY A 34 1.56 12.58 4.73
C GLY A 34 1.57 14.02 4.22
N LYS A 35 1.22 14.22 2.94
CA LYS A 35 1.12 15.55 2.30
C LYS A 35 0.01 16.37 2.91
N VAL A 36 -1.16 15.76 3.13
CA VAL A 36 -2.33 16.43 3.74
C VAL A 36 -1.99 16.88 5.16
N ARG A 37 -1.39 15.99 5.97
CA ARG A 37 -1.00 16.29 7.35
C ARG A 37 -0.01 17.45 7.45
N SER A 38 0.93 17.56 6.52
CA SER A 38 1.96 18.61 6.53
C SER A 38 1.58 19.88 5.79
N CYS A 39 0.41 19.93 5.15
CA CYS A 39 -0.01 21.08 4.36
C CYS A 39 -0.56 22.19 5.27
N CYS A 40 0.12 23.33 5.29
CA CYS A 40 -0.35 24.52 6.02
C CYS A 40 -0.96 25.57 5.08
N THR A 41 -0.57 25.58 3.80
CA THR A 41 -1.02 26.55 2.76
C THR A 41 -0.93 25.90 1.37
N GLY A 42 -1.72 26.36 0.41
CA GLY A 42 -1.59 25.96 -1.01
C GLY A 42 -1.98 24.50 -1.29
N ALA A 43 -3.22 24.13 -0.99
CA ALA A 43 -3.70 22.75 -1.09
C ALA A 43 -4.12 22.34 -2.51
N GLU A 44 -4.08 23.23 -3.50
CA GLU A 44 -4.61 23.00 -4.85
C GLU A 44 -3.98 21.77 -5.52
N GLY A 45 -2.67 21.58 -5.35
CA GLY A 45 -1.96 20.40 -5.87
C GLY A 45 -2.41 19.10 -5.19
N ILE A 46 -2.63 19.14 -3.87
CA ILE A 46 -3.12 18.00 -3.10
C ILE A 46 -4.56 17.67 -3.49
N VAL A 47 -5.42 18.68 -3.63
CA VAL A 47 -6.81 18.52 -4.08
C VAL A 47 -6.83 17.93 -5.49
N SER A 48 -5.98 18.42 -6.40
CA SER A 48 -5.84 17.89 -7.75
C SER A 48 -5.45 16.40 -7.77
N GLU A 49 -4.53 16.00 -6.87
CA GLU A 49 -4.12 14.61 -6.69
C GLU A 49 -5.24 13.74 -6.10
N LEU A 50 -5.93 14.22 -5.06
CA LEU A 50 -7.08 13.54 -4.45
C LEU A 50 -8.23 13.36 -5.44
N MET A 51 -8.45 14.33 -6.33
CA MET A 51 -9.48 14.28 -7.38
C MET A 51 -9.06 13.45 -8.60
N GLY A 52 -7.83 12.93 -8.62
CA GLY A 52 -7.32 12.11 -9.73
C GLY A 52 -7.10 12.90 -11.02
N TYR A 53 -6.89 14.22 -10.93
CA TYR A 53 -6.56 15.06 -12.08
C TYR A 53 -5.08 14.94 -12.46
N THR A 54 -4.23 14.53 -11.51
CA THR A 54 -2.81 14.23 -11.75
C THR A 54 -2.64 12.81 -12.26
N LYS A 55 -1.88 12.63 -13.35
CA LYS A 55 -1.46 11.31 -13.84
C LYS A 55 -0.21 10.85 -13.12
N THR A 56 -0.12 9.54 -12.86
CA THR A 56 1.12 8.95 -12.37
C THR A 56 2.21 9.08 -13.45
N PRO A 57 3.41 9.56 -13.09
CA PRO A 57 4.49 9.71 -14.06
C PRO A 57 4.93 8.34 -14.56
N ASN A 58 5.03 8.21 -15.88
CA ASN A 58 5.43 6.97 -16.54
C ASN A 58 6.96 6.90 -16.71
N VAL A 59 7.68 6.87 -15.59
CA VAL A 59 9.15 6.87 -15.53
C VAL A 59 9.70 5.46 -15.25
N CYS A 60 10.96 5.21 -15.65
CA CYS A 60 11.60 3.89 -15.52
C CYS A 60 11.59 3.34 -14.09
N SER A 61 11.78 4.19 -13.08
CA SER A 61 11.75 3.79 -11.67
C SER A 61 10.37 3.28 -11.22
N VAL A 62 9.28 3.88 -11.71
CA VAL A 62 7.91 3.45 -11.42
C VAL A 62 7.60 2.12 -12.12
N ARG A 63 8.04 1.95 -13.38
CA ARG A 63 7.89 0.67 -14.09
C ARG A 63 8.67 -0.44 -13.41
N TRP A 64 9.92 -0.19 -13.07
CA TRP A 64 10.76 -1.11 -12.32
C TRP A 64 10.09 -1.58 -11.03
N GLY A 65 9.49 -0.65 -10.27
CA GLY A 65 8.76 -0.98 -9.05
C GLY A 65 7.64 -1.99 -9.32
N LYS A 66 6.77 -1.70 -10.30
CA LYS A 66 5.66 -2.57 -10.68
C LYS A 66 6.11 -3.95 -11.15
N ASP A 67 7.14 -4.02 -11.98
CA ASP A 67 7.62 -5.27 -12.58
C ASP A 67 8.28 -6.20 -11.55
N ASN A 68 8.80 -5.65 -10.44
CA ASN A 68 9.52 -6.41 -9.42
C ASN A 68 8.71 -6.66 -8.15
N GLU A 69 7.59 -5.96 -7.94
CA GLU A 69 6.75 -6.11 -6.73
C GLU A 69 6.29 -7.57 -6.53
N VAL A 70 5.84 -8.23 -7.60
CA VAL A 70 5.41 -9.64 -7.54
C VAL A 70 6.56 -10.57 -7.13
N LYS A 71 7.77 -10.31 -7.65
CA LYS A 71 8.96 -11.11 -7.30
C LYS A 71 9.34 -10.90 -5.83
N ALA A 72 9.32 -9.65 -5.36
CA ALA A 72 9.60 -9.30 -3.97
C ALA A 72 8.58 -9.95 -3.03
N ARG A 73 7.28 -9.92 -3.37
CA ARG A 73 6.22 -10.60 -2.60
C ARG A 73 6.44 -12.10 -2.53
N ASN A 74 6.70 -12.75 -3.66
CA ASN A 74 6.94 -14.20 -3.69
C ASN A 74 8.17 -14.60 -2.86
N ARG A 75 9.22 -13.78 -2.90
CA ARG A 75 10.40 -14.00 -2.07
C ARG A 75 10.08 -13.87 -0.58
N PHE A 76 9.38 -12.81 -0.19
CA PHE A 76 8.91 -12.62 1.19
C PHE A 76 8.07 -13.82 1.67
N ILE A 77 7.12 -14.29 0.86
CA ILE A 77 6.31 -15.47 1.20
C ILE A 77 7.19 -16.71 1.40
N ALA A 78 8.15 -16.95 0.50
CA ALA A 78 9.04 -18.11 0.59
C ALA A 78 9.95 -18.06 1.84
N ASP A 79 10.41 -16.87 2.23
CA ASP A 79 11.28 -16.68 3.39
C ASP A 79 10.52 -16.73 4.73
N GLU A 80 9.27 -16.26 4.78
CA GLU A 80 8.47 -16.19 6.02
C GLU A 80 7.57 -17.41 6.25
N ALA A 81 7.02 -18.03 5.20
CA ALA A 81 6.10 -19.16 5.37
C ALA A 81 6.63 -20.32 6.25
N PRO A 82 7.92 -20.72 6.19
CA PRO A 82 8.45 -21.77 7.06
C PRO A 82 8.52 -21.40 8.55
N LYS A 83 8.46 -20.10 8.89
CA LYS A 83 8.58 -19.60 10.26
C LYS A 83 7.23 -19.49 10.98
N HIS A 84 6.13 -19.63 10.24
CA HIS A 84 4.78 -19.34 10.72
C HIS A 84 3.79 -20.49 10.42
N ARG A 85 2.85 -20.73 11.32
CA ARG A 85 1.81 -21.76 11.13
C ARG A 85 0.71 -21.24 10.23
N GLY A 86 0.50 -21.85 9.07
CA GLY A 86 -0.58 -21.47 8.15
C GLY A 86 -0.43 -20.03 7.63
N PHE A 87 0.79 -19.67 7.23
CA PHE A 87 1.12 -18.34 6.72
C PHE A 87 0.41 -18.05 5.40
N GLU A 88 -0.26 -16.90 5.33
CA GLU A 88 -0.94 -16.42 4.14
C GLU A 88 -0.63 -14.92 3.93
N VAL A 89 -0.47 -14.53 2.66
CA VAL A 89 -0.46 -13.14 2.24
C VAL A 89 -1.62 -12.92 1.29
N LYS A 90 -2.64 -12.21 1.76
CA LYS A 90 -3.83 -11.90 0.99
C LYS A 90 -3.68 -10.58 0.27
N MET A 91 -3.79 -10.61 -1.05
CA MET A 91 -3.90 -9.40 -1.86
C MET A 91 -5.21 -8.68 -1.55
N CYS A 92 -5.15 -7.36 -1.47
CA CYS A 92 -6.34 -6.54 -1.22
C CYS A 92 -6.46 -5.42 -2.26
N GLY A 93 -7.71 -4.98 -2.49
CA GLY A 93 -7.97 -3.78 -3.28
C GLY A 93 -7.93 -2.54 -2.39
N LEU A 94 -8.91 -1.65 -2.54
CA LEU A 94 -9.01 -0.47 -1.70
C LEU A 94 -9.77 -0.82 -0.41
N LEU A 95 -9.09 -0.70 0.73
CA LEU A 95 -9.68 -0.73 2.05
C LEU A 95 -10.14 0.68 2.42
N VAL A 96 -11.42 0.83 2.73
CA VAL A 96 -12.04 2.11 3.14
C VAL A 96 -12.44 2.00 4.61
N ASP A 97 -12.08 3.01 5.41
CA ASP A 97 -12.52 3.08 6.81
C ASP A 97 -14.05 3.31 6.85
N SER A 98 -14.79 2.40 7.51
CA SER A 98 -16.25 2.47 7.55
C SER A 98 -16.79 3.69 8.31
N GLU A 99 -16.06 4.14 9.34
CA GLU A 99 -16.46 5.30 10.15
C GLU A 99 -16.00 6.61 9.52
N LYS A 100 -14.88 6.57 8.78
CA LYS A 100 -14.28 7.71 8.09
C LYS A 100 -14.08 7.38 6.62
N PRO A 101 -15.14 7.32 5.80
CA PRO A 101 -15.03 6.89 4.41
C PRO A 101 -14.06 7.73 3.58
N TYR A 102 -13.80 8.99 3.95
CA TYR A 102 -12.80 9.81 3.27
C TYR A 102 -11.35 9.29 3.45
N LEU A 103 -11.09 8.28 4.31
CA LEU A 103 -9.82 7.60 4.45
C LEU A 103 -9.83 6.25 3.72
N GLY A 104 -8.71 5.93 3.07
CA GLY A 104 -8.51 4.60 2.50
C GLY A 104 -7.05 4.19 2.35
N ALA A 105 -6.81 2.89 2.21
CA ALA A 105 -5.50 2.32 1.99
C ALA A 105 -5.59 1.13 1.03
N SER A 106 -4.53 0.88 0.28
CA SER A 106 -4.43 -0.28 -0.60
C SER A 106 -3.09 -0.93 -0.33
N PRO A 107 -2.95 -1.64 0.80
CA PRO A 107 -1.70 -2.31 1.11
C PRO A 107 -1.35 -3.39 0.09
N ASP A 108 -0.06 -3.65 -0.07
CA ASP A 108 0.43 -4.66 -1.04
C ASP A 108 0.08 -6.09 -0.61
N GLY A 109 -0.22 -6.29 0.67
CA GLY A 109 -0.87 -7.50 1.18
C GLY A 109 -1.27 -7.37 2.65
N ILE A 110 -2.16 -8.26 3.08
CA ILE A 110 -2.45 -8.53 4.49
C ILE A 110 -1.82 -9.88 4.84
N VAL A 111 -0.93 -9.88 5.83
CA VAL A 111 -0.26 -11.08 6.33
C VAL A 111 -1.08 -11.63 7.49
N SER A 112 -1.42 -12.91 7.44
CA SER A 112 -2.10 -13.61 8.53
C SER A 112 -1.45 -14.97 8.76
N CYS A 113 -1.38 -15.41 10.01
CA CYS A 113 -0.95 -16.75 10.37
C CYS A 113 -1.56 -17.18 11.70
N GLY A 114 -1.52 -18.46 12.01
CA GLY A 114 -2.09 -19.01 13.23
C GLY A 114 -1.26 -18.76 14.49
N CYS A 115 -0.16 -18.01 14.45
CA CYS A 115 0.74 -17.80 15.61
C CYS A 115 1.08 -16.33 15.89
N CYS A 116 0.63 -15.39 15.07
CA CYS A 116 0.91 -13.95 15.21
C CYS A 116 -0.36 -13.14 14.89
N ASP A 117 -0.37 -11.88 15.30
CA ASP A 117 -1.40 -10.94 14.88
C ASP A 117 -1.28 -10.61 13.38
N ASP A 118 -2.40 -10.23 12.77
CA ASP A 118 -2.44 -9.79 11.38
C ASP A 118 -1.57 -8.55 11.18
N ALA A 119 -0.84 -8.52 10.06
CA ALA A 119 0.06 -7.42 9.72
C ALA A 119 -0.18 -6.91 8.29
N VAL A 120 0.27 -5.68 8.02
CA VAL A 120 0.30 -5.11 6.67
C VAL A 120 1.64 -5.41 6.02
N LEU A 121 1.61 -5.84 4.76
CA LEU A 121 2.76 -5.89 3.88
C LEU A 121 2.76 -4.64 2.96
N GLU A 122 3.82 -3.85 3.05
CA GLU A 122 4.14 -2.75 2.13
C GLU A 122 5.49 -3.06 1.48
N ILE A 123 5.51 -3.15 0.16
CA ILE A 123 6.65 -3.56 -0.66
C ILE A 123 7.26 -2.31 -1.29
N LYS A 124 8.59 -2.25 -1.26
CA LYS A 124 9.36 -1.24 -1.97
C LYS A 124 10.40 -1.91 -2.86
N CYS A 125 10.39 -1.54 -4.14
CA CYS A 125 11.35 -2.02 -5.12
C CYS A 125 12.08 -0.83 -5.75
N PRO A 126 13.01 -0.17 -5.05
CA PRO A 126 13.78 0.94 -5.60
C PRO A 126 14.77 0.44 -6.67
N ALA A 127 14.75 1.07 -7.85
CA ALA A 127 15.65 0.71 -8.96
C ALA A 127 17.14 0.86 -8.61
N THR A 128 17.46 1.77 -7.68
CA THR A 128 18.83 1.99 -7.20
C THR A 128 19.40 0.82 -6.40
N CYS A 129 18.55 -0.04 -5.85
CA CYS A 129 18.99 -1.18 -5.03
C CYS A 129 18.99 -2.51 -5.81
N ALA A 130 18.80 -2.49 -7.13
CA ALA A 130 18.65 -3.70 -7.95
C ALA A 130 19.80 -4.71 -7.80
N ASN A 131 21.01 -4.21 -7.56
CA ASN A 131 22.23 -5.03 -7.42
C ASN A 131 22.85 -4.94 -6.01
N LEU A 132 22.11 -4.36 -5.05
CA LEU A 132 22.57 -4.25 -3.67
C LEU A 132 22.12 -5.47 -2.87
N LYS A 133 22.97 -5.93 -1.97
CA LYS A 133 22.53 -6.86 -0.94
C LYS A 133 21.61 -6.14 0.05
N ILE A 134 20.75 -6.88 0.75
CA ILE A 134 19.72 -6.30 1.65
C ILE A 134 20.34 -5.41 2.73
N ASP A 135 21.52 -5.78 3.23
CA ASP A 135 22.31 -4.99 4.20
C ASP A 135 22.79 -3.65 3.65
N GLN A 136 22.99 -3.54 2.34
CA GLN A 136 23.41 -2.32 1.65
C GLN A 136 22.24 -1.45 1.17
N ALA A 137 21.02 -2.01 1.15
CA ALA A 137 19.81 -1.34 0.67
C ALA A 137 19.02 -0.61 1.79
N LYS A 138 19.47 -0.69 3.05
CA LYS A 138 18.88 0.00 4.20
C LYS A 138 19.51 1.39 4.36
N SER A 139 19.10 2.37 3.56
CA SER A 139 19.45 3.80 3.72
C SER A 139 18.21 4.65 3.90
#